data_AF-A0A9P7Z9K1-F1
#
_entry.id   AF-A0A9P7Z9K1-F1
#
_cell.length_a   1.000
_cell.length_b   1.000
_cell.length_c   1.000
_cell.angle_alpha   90.00
_cell.angle_beta   90.00
_cell.angle_gamma   90.00
#
_symmetry.space_group_name_H-M   'P 1'
#
loop_
_entity.id
_entity.type
_entity.pdbx_description
1 polymer ?
#
loop_
_entity_poly.entity_id
_entity_poly.type
_entity_poly.pdbx_seq_one_letter_code
_entity_poly.pdbx_strand_id
1 'polypeptide(L)'
;MKLHTHILTLIILVLSFAAFCLSISVRADQCLHGSEEIGGNHYCQAVEAFRYTNVGTDGTYQRVVNMGSDGACDKDPQQFSGPLSPLNEEVSLHFRGPIELKQIAVYTPVSASDGDTAHHHRHHDVLESRHGGHNIHDRGNADSTVTIVDIVTETTCVTESSSEPADARSTDPAAIDKAATPVMVTATIDGQVVSWVNDWFGSSQTAPADVHTSATAHLANEATKTPADLPVNSPPSPPTDSATDSLAVLLQSRPVATLHSAAAATTSIDQSTPAGMGLQLKQVNKLESLNAPTFQRSGYYSAEQQVSDGLVFLSNFGGAGSGVWDLAFGSSLSYVNNQGTACSKIPQILADVLVPSGHEFAIMTNKSCFDNDCGYVRPGSIAYHGFDGADKLFLMEFSMPNDTSTFEAVRNNIPAIWLLNAQIPRTQQYGKCSCWDSGCGEFDIIEAVGTEPFKLKSTLHSNTPGGDSDFVQRPTDGYMKLAVIFSSQTSTIHVQVIPNDIVFGETISGDYLDSISRSVEVLNLSVFDIVTVNRAHCISVLVLT
;
A
#
# COMPACT_ATOMS: atom_id res chain seq x y z
N MET A 1 30.47 -61.12 -25.56
CA MET A 1 31.11 -59.89 -25.01
C MET A 1 30.45 -58.62 -25.54
N LYS A 2 30.79 -58.06 -26.72
CA LYS A 2 30.36 -56.70 -27.16
C LYS A 2 28.88 -56.34 -26.87
N LEU A 3 27.93 -57.22 -27.15
CA LEU A 3 26.50 -56.97 -26.90
C LEU A 3 26.16 -56.70 -25.41
N HIS A 4 26.78 -57.41 -24.47
CA HIS A 4 26.61 -57.14 -23.03
C HIS A 4 27.20 -55.78 -22.64
N THR A 5 28.33 -55.38 -23.24
CA THR A 5 28.95 -54.08 -22.96
C THR A 5 27.99 -52.94 -23.29
N HIS A 6 27.37 -52.95 -24.48
CA HIS A 6 26.43 -51.91 -24.89
C HIS A 6 25.14 -51.88 -24.04
N ILE A 7 24.61 -53.04 -23.64
CA ILE A 7 23.45 -53.11 -22.74
C ILE A 7 23.79 -52.51 -21.37
N LEU A 8 24.97 -52.81 -20.82
CA LEU A 8 25.39 -52.27 -19.53
C LEU A 8 25.60 -50.75 -19.60
N THR A 9 26.20 -50.23 -20.68
CA THR A 9 26.35 -48.78 -20.88
C THR A 9 24.99 -48.08 -21.00
N LEU A 10 24.03 -48.68 -21.71
CA LEU A 10 22.68 -48.10 -21.87
C LEU A 10 21.92 -48.09 -20.53
N ILE A 11 22.00 -49.16 -19.74
CA ILE A 11 21.40 -49.22 -18.40
C ILE A 11 22.02 -48.18 -17.47
N ILE A 12 23.34 -48.01 -17.49
CA ILE A 12 24.02 -46.96 -16.71
C ILE A 12 23.57 -45.56 -17.16
N LEU A 13 23.46 -45.30 -18.47
CA LEU A 13 23.01 -44.01 -18.99
C LEU A 13 21.57 -43.69 -18.59
N VAL A 14 20.67 -44.68 -18.66
CA VAL A 14 19.26 -44.54 -18.25
C VAL A 14 19.13 -44.34 -16.73
N LEU A 15 19.93 -45.05 -15.92
CA LEU A 15 20.00 -44.81 -14.47
C LEU A 15 20.60 -43.45 -14.13
N SER A 16 21.57 -42.95 -14.90
CA SER A 16 22.12 -41.59 -14.75
C SER A 16 21.10 -40.51 -15.11
N PHE A 17 20.29 -40.70 -16.16
CA PHE A 17 19.17 -39.81 -16.47
C PHE A 17 18.06 -39.89 -15.41
N ALA A 18 17.72 -41.09 -14.92
CA ALA A 18 16.73 -41.24 -13.85
C ALA A 18 17.20 -40.61 -12.52
N ALA A 19 18.51 -40.64 -12.24
CA ALA A 19 19.11 -39.92 -11.11
C ALA A 19 19.24 -38.40 -11.34
N PHE A 20 19.10 -37.93 -12.58
CA PHE A 20 19.03 -36.50 -12.91
C PHE A 20 17.58 -35.98 -13.05
N CYS A 21 16.58 -36.86 -12.95
CA CYS A 21 15.32 -36.53 -12.28
C CYS A 21 15.57 -36.40 -10.77
N LEU A 22 16.49 -35.52 -10.38
CA LEU A 22 16.48 -34.93 -9.05
C LEU A 22 15.09 -34.31 -8.91
N SER A 23 14.33 -34.71 -7.89
CA SER A 23 13.04 -34.11 -7.61
C SER A 23 13.23 -32.61 -7.56
N ILE A 24 12.62 -31.88 -8.50
CA ILE A 24 12.38 -30.46 -8.31
C ILE A 24 11.39 -30.42 -7.16
N SER A 25 11.91 -30.32 -5.94
CA SER A 25 11.12 -29.96 -4.79
C SER A 25 10.51 -28.62 -5.13
N VAL A 26 9.23 -28.66 -5.50
CA VAL A 26 8.38 -27.48 -5.57
C VAL A 26 8.42 -26.89 -4.18
N ARG A 27 9.29 -25.91 -4.00
CA ARG A 27 9.24 -25.06 -2.82
C ARG A 27 7.96 -24.26 -2.98
N ALA A 28 6.99 -24.61 -2.15
CA ALA A 28 6.21 -23.62 -1.46
C ALA A 28 7.08 -23.07 -0.28
N ASP A 29 6.42 -22.33 0.60
CA ASP A 29 6.90 -21.89 1.90
C ASP A 29 7.80 -22.90 2.67
N GLN A 30 8.72 -22.37 3.48
CA GLN A 30 9.67 -23.17 4.25
C GLN A 30 9.07 -23.82 5.50
N CYS A 31 7.74 -24.01 5.56
CA CYS A 31 7.02 -24.65 6.67
C CYS A 31 7.53 -26.06 7.04
N LEU A 32 8.21 -26.75 6.11
CA LEU A 32 8.92 -28.01 6.37
C LEU A 32 10.04 -27.90 7.41
N HIS A 33 10.55 -26.69 7.67
CA HIS A 33 11.54 -26.39 8.71
C HIS A 33 10.91 -25.98 10.05
N GLY A 34 9.59 -25.80 10.08
CA GLY A 34 8.81 -25.39 11.24
C GLY A 34 7.75 -24.36 10.86
N SER A 35 6.63 -24.35 11.60
CA SER A 35 5.58 -23.36 11.47
C SER A 35 4.82 -23.19 12.79
N GLU A 36 4.16 -22.05 12.93
CA GLU A 36 3.23 -21.72 14.00
C GLU A 36 1.95 -21.09 13.45
N GLU A 37 0.89 -21.05 14.26
CA GLU A 37 -0.39 -20.43 13.92
C GLU A 37 -0.69 -19.32 14.94
N ILE A 38 -0.80 -18.08 14.46
CA ILE A 38 -1.06 -16.89 15.28
C ILE A 38 -2.23 -16.14 14.66
N GLY A 39 -3.30 -15.91 15.44
CA GLY A 39 -4.47 -15.16 14.96
C GLY A 39 -5.12 -15.77 13.70
N GLY A 40 -5.14 -17.10 13.58
CA GLY A 40 -5.66 -17.82 12.41
C GLY A 40 -4.76 -17.76 11.17
N ASN A 41 -3.55 -17.21 11.28
CA ASN A 41 -2.57 -17.12 10.19
C ASN A 41 -1.38 -18.05 10.46
N HIS A 42 -0.98 -18.82 9.45
CA HIS A 42 0.26 -19.60 9.52
C HIS A 42 1.48 -18.73 9.22
N TYR A 43 2.51 -18.91 10.05
CA TYR A 43 3.83 -18.30 9.91
C TYR A 43 4.89 -19.40 9.93
N CYS A 44 5.81 -19.38 8.97
CA CYS A 44 6.80 -20.44 8.78
C CYS A 44 8.21 -19.95 9.12
N GLN A 45 9.09 -19.70 8.15
CA GLN A 45 10.44 -19.21 8.42
C GLN A 45 10.58 -17.70 8.18
N ALA A 46 11.57 -17.11 8.86
CA ALA A 46 12.01 -15.75 8.56
C ALA A 46 12.87 -15.78 7.28
N VAL A 47 12.55 -14.92 6.31
CA VAL A 47 13.23 -14.81 5.02
C VAL A 47 13.65 -13.37 4.72
N GLU A 48 14.60 -13.20 3.79
CA GLU A 48 15.04 -11.91 3.27
C GLU A 48 14.44 -11.62 1.88
N ALA A 49 13.83 -12.62 1.22
CA ALA A 49 13.19 -12.47 -0.07
C ALA A 49 12.02 -13.45 -0.31
N PHE A 50 11.03 -12.99 -1.08
CA PHE A 50 9.94 -13.79 -1.66
C PHE A 50 10.07 -13.78 -3.19
N ARG A 51 9.81 -14.91 -3.86
CA ARG A 51 9.75 -14.94 -5.33
C ARG A 51 8.57 -15.76 -5.84
N TYR A 52 7.60 -15.07 -6.42
CA TYR A 52 6.48 -15.68 -7.12
C TYR A 52 6.91 -16.08 -8.53
N THR A 53 6.60 -17.31 -8.94
CA THR A 53 6.86 -17.86 -10.28
C THR A 53 5.56 -18.24 -10.99
N ASN A 54 5.56 -18.11 -12.32
CA ASN A 54 4.39 -18.31 -13.17
C ASN A 54 3.23 -17.38 -12.81
N VAL A 55 3.55 -16.10 -12.54
CA VAL A 55 2.59 -15.07 -12.10
C VAL A 55 1.57 -14.71 -13.19
N GLY A 56 2.00 -14.72 -14.46
CA GLY A 56 1.15 -14.33 -15.58
C GLY A 56 0.14 -15.39 -15.96
N THR A 57 -1.14 -15.04 -15.90
CA THR A 57 -2.23 -15.83 -16.48
C THR A 57 -2.99 -15.03 -17.53
N ASP A 58 -3.62 -15.76 -18.46
CA ASP A 58 -4.73 -15.21 -19.24
C ASP A 58 -6.00 -15.25 -18.36
N GLY A 59 -6.89 -14.27 -18.51
CA GLY A 59 -8.03 -14.12 -17.62
C GLY A 59 -9.03 -13.06 -18.05
N THR A 60 -9.99 -12.75 -17.17
CA THR A 60 -11.02 -11.73 -17.40
C THR A 60 -11.56 -11.21 -16.07
N TYR A 61 -11.47 -9.90 -15.85
CA TYR A 61 -12.11 -9.22 -14.73
C TYR A 61 -13.32 -8.39 -15.21
N GLN A 62 -14.10 -7.86 -14.26
CA GLN A 62 -15.26 -7.00 -14.52
C GLN A 62 -14.85 -5.54 -14.30
N ARG A 63 -14.52 -4.83 -15.38
CA ARG A 63 -14.17 -3.40 -15.33
C ARG A 63 -15.42 -2.57 -15.12
N VAL A 64 -15.41 -1.65 -14.15
CA VAL A 64 -16.49 -0.66 -13.98
C VAL A 64 -16.59 0.23 -15.22
N VAL A 65 -17.80 0.43 -15.72
CA VAL A 65 -18.10 1.31 -16.88
C VAL A 65 -19.13 2.40 -16.57
N ASN A 66 -19.84 2.30 -15.44
CA ASN A 66 -20.70 3.35 -14.91
C ASN A 66 -20.86 3.24 -13.38
N MET A 67 -21.03 4.38 -12.72
CA MET A 67 -21.32 4.52 -11.29
C MET A 67 -22.49 5.50 -11.14
N GLY A 68 -23.70 4.98 -11.02
CA GLY A 68 -24.94 5.75 -10.92
C GLY A 68 -25.10 6.44 -9.57
N SER A 69 -25.76 7.60 -9.54
CA SER A 69 -26.03 8.37 -8.31
C SER A 69 -27.04 7.70 -7.36
N ASP A 70 -27.62 6.58 -7.77
CA ASP A 70 -28.47 5.67 -7.01
C ASP A 70 -27.69 4.47 -6.41
N GLY A 71 -26.38 4.39 -6.67
CA GLY A 71 -25.52 3.27 -6.29
C GLY A 71 -25.45 2.13 -7.31
N ALA A 72 -26.04 2.29 -8.51
CA ALA A 72 -25.82 1.34 -9.59
C ALA A 72 -24.35 1.29 -10.00
N CYS A 73 -23.81 0.08 -10.18
CA CYS A 73 -22.42 -0.14 -10.57
C CYS A 73 -22.37 -1.11 -11.76
N ASP A 74 -22.36 -0.57 -12.97
CA ASP A 74 -22.31 -1.37 -14.19
C ASP A 74 -20.86 -1.75 -14.50
N LYS A 75 -20.65 -3.01 -14.91
CA LYS A 75 -19.32 -3.55 -15.23
C LYS A 75 -19.36 -4.35 -16.52
N ASP A 76 -18.34 -4.19 -17.35
CA ASP A 76 -18.11 -4.97 -18.56
C ASP A 76 -16.95 -5.98 -18.37
N PRO A 77 -17.01 -7.17 -18.99
CA PRO A 77 -15.88 -8.10 -19.02
C PRO A 77 -14.68 -7.50 -19.77
N GLN A 78 -13.54 -7.35 -19.09
CA GLN A 78 -12.26 -6.96 -19.69
C GLN A 78 -11.29 -8.14 -19.65
N GLN A 79 -10.89 -8.60 -20.83
CA GLN A 79 -9.91 -9.68 -20.99
C GLN A 79 -8.49 -9.20 -20.73
N PHE A 80 -7.63 -10.06 -20.20
CA PHE A 80 -6.21 -9.82 -20.05
C PHE A 80 -5.38 -11.06 -20.39
N SER A 81 -4.11 -10.84 -20.74
CA SER A 81 -3.13 -11.90 -21.06
C SER A 81 -1.71 -11.37 -20.85
N GLY A 82 -0.73 -12.25 -20.70
CA GLY A 82 0.70 -11.90 -20.68
C GLY A 82 1.45 -12.16 -19.37
N PRO A 83 2.78 -11.88 -19.34
CA PRO A 83 3.73 -12.57 -18.45
C PRO A 83 3.62 -12.29 -16.95
N LEU A 84 3.05 -11.17 -16.50
CA LEU A 84 2.67 -10.91 -15.09
C LEU A 84 1.21 -10.44 -14.98
N SER A 85 0.37 -10.74 -15.98
CA SER A 85 -1.01 -10.23 -16.01
C SER A 85 -1.86 -10.82 -14.87
N PRO A 86 -2.73 -10.01 -14.25
CA PRO A 86 -3.14 -8.67 -14.68
C PRO A 86 -2.20 -7.51 -14.28
N LEU A 87 -1.18 -7.74 -13.44
CA LEU A 87 -0.26 -6.68 -12.94
C LEU A 87 0.74 -6.16 -13.99
N ASN A 88 0.69 -6.67 -15.21
CA ASN A 88 1.27 -6.02 -16.39
C ASN A 88 0.66 -4.63 -16.66
N GLU A 89 -0.61 -4.44 -16.31
CA GLU A 89 -1.31 -3.15 -16.39
C GLU A 89 -0.74 -2.12 -15.39
N GLU A 90 -1.24 -0.88 -15.47
CA GLU A 90 -0.98 0.16 -14.48
C GLU A 90 -1.28 -0.26 -13.05
N VAL A 91 -0.29 -0.16 -12.17
CA VAL A 91 -0.44 -0.36 -10.73
C VAL A 91 -0.24 0.93 -9.94
N SER A 92 -1.02 1.11 -8.89
CA SER A 92 -0.86 2.14 -7.86
C SER A 92 -0.19 1.52 -6.62
N LEU A 93 0.74 2.25 -5.98
CA LEU A 93 1.49 1.78 -4.83
C LEU A 93 0.92 2.39 -3.54
N HIS A 94 0.55 1.55 -2.57
CA HIS A 94 -0.18 1.93 -1.36
C HIS A 94 0.61 1.59 -0.11
N PHE A 95 0.38 2.37 0.95
CA PHE A 95 1.05 2.28 2.23
C PHE A 95 0.02 2.46 3.36
N ARG A 96 0.11 1.63 4.40
CA ARG A 96 -0.63 1.77 5.65
C ARG A 96 0.33 1.93 6.81
N GLY A 97 0.05 2.90 7.69
CA GLY A 97 0.83 3.13 8.90
C GLY A 97 0.61 2.05 9.97
N PRO A 98 1.47 1.98 11.01
CA PRO A 98 2.52 2.95 11.33
C PRO A 98 3.77 2.77 10.46
N ILE A 99 4.14 3.81 9.69
CA ILE A 99 5.26 3.78 8.74
C ILE A 99 5.93 5.16 8.60
N GLU A 100 7.27 5.21 8.61
CA GLU A 100 8.03 6.35 8.07
C GLU A 100 8.55 5.98 6.69
N LEU A 101 8.18 6.73 5.65
CA LEU A 101 8.70 6.53 4.29
C LEU A 101 9.82 7.54 4.02
N LYS A 102 11.07 7.08 3.88
CA LYS A 102 12.25 7.94 3.66
C LYS A 102 12.55 8.19 2.19
N GLN A 103 12.56 7.14 1.36
CA GLN A 103 12.83 7.27 -0.08
C GLN A 103 12.02 6.26 -0.90
N ILE A 104 11.69 6.63 -2.13
CA ILE A 104 11.25 5.71 -3.20
C ILE A 104 11.94 6.08 -4.50
N ALA A 105 12.33 5.08 -5.28
CA ALA A 105 12.59 5.24 -6.70
C ALA A 105 11.84 4.17 -7.50
N VAL A 106 11.11 4.61 -8.52
CA VAL A 106 10.44 3.72 -9.49
C VAL A 106 11.23 3.77 -10.79
N TYR A 107 11.41 2.62 -11.43
CA TYR A 107 12.15 2.51 -12.69
C TYR A 107 11.43 1.61 -13.68
N THR A 108 11.56 1.94 -14.97
CA THR A 108 11.12 1.13 -16.11
C THR A 108 12.30 0.88 -17.05
N PRO A 109 12.27 -0.17 -17.90
CA PRO A 109 13.32 -0.40 -18.89
C PRO A 109 13.51 0.79 -19.82
N VAL A 110 14.77 1.13 -20.10
CA VAL A 110 15.13 1.96 -21.25
C VAL A 110 14.80 1.19 -22.52
N SER A 111 13.71 1.57 -23.20
CA SER A 111 13.43 1.14 -24.56
C SER A 111 14.65 1.42 -25.45
N ALA A 112 15.07 0.44 -26.26
CA ALA A 112 16.33 0.49 -26.99
C ALA A 112 16.30 1.46 -28.20
N SER A 113 16.28 2.77 -27.90
CA SER A 113 16.28 3.90 -28.84
C SER A 113 15.22 3.81 -29.94
N ASP A 114 13.96 4.07 -29.58
CA ASP A 114 12.89 4.30 -30.57
C ASP A 114 13.09 5.65 -31.26
N GLY A 115 13.93 5.64 -32.29
CA GLY A 115 14.13 6.76 -33.18
C GLY A 115 12.96 6.91 -34.15
N ASP A 116 12.03 7.80 -33.81
CA ASP A 116 11.00 8.36 -34.72
C ASP A 116 9.94 7.35 -35.25
N THR A 117 9.37 6.53 -34.36
CA THR A 117 8.29 5.57 -34.69
C THR A 117 6.99 5.74 -33.87
N ALA A 118 6.60 6.98 -33.57
CA ALA A 118 5.34 7.31 -32.91
C ALA A 118 4.07 7.10 -33.77
N HIS A 119 3.91 5.97 -34.50
CA HIS A 119 2.72 5.63 -35.31
C HIS A 119 2.55 4.11 -35.58
N HIS A 120 2.27 3.27 -34.57
CA HIS A 120 1.99 1.83 -34.85
C HIS A 120 0.87 1.10 -34.06
N HIS A 121 -0.27 1.76 -33.79
CA HIS A 121 -1.54 1.07 -33.48
C HIS A 121 -2.78 1.68 -34.16
N ARG A 122 -2.85 1.64 -35.51
CA ARG A 122 -4.08 1.90 -36.29
C ARG A 122 -4.17 1.08 -37.58
N HIS A 123 -4.84 -0.08 -37.51
CA HIS A 123 -5.26 -0.96 -38.60
C HIS A 123 -6.21 -1.99 -37.97
N HIS A 124 -7.45 -2.28 -38.39
CA HIS A 124 -8.33 -1.77 -39.46
C HIS A 124 -9.62 -1.18 -38.78
N ASP A 125 -10.52 -0.41 -39.39
CA ASP A 125 -11.25 -0.63 -40.66
C ASP A 125 -11.41 0.60 -41.55
N VAL A 126 -11.69 0.35 -42.84
CA VAL A 126 -11.97 1.38 -43.85
C VAL A 126 -13.37 1.18 -44.42
N LEU A 127 -14.25 2.15 -44.17
CA LEU A 127 -15.43 2.41 -45.00
C LEU A 127 -15.36 3.86 -45.50
N GLU A 128 -15.32 4.03 -46.81
CA GLU A 128 -15.25 5.36 -47.44
C GLU A 128 -16.55 6.14 -47.21
N SER A 129 -16.43 7.40 -46.80
CA SER A 129 -17.39 8.43 -47.18
C SER A 129 -16.68 9.77 -47.41
N ARG A 130 -16.97 10.41 -48.54
CA ARG A 130 -16.25 11.60 -49.02
C ARG A 130 -17.09 12.87 -48.87
N HIS A 131 -16.74 13.71 -47.90
CA HIS A 131 -16.88 15.17 -47.94
C HIS A 131 -15.76 15.73 -47.04
N GLY A 132 -15.16 16.90 -47.25
CA GLY A 132 -15.54 18.07 -48.03
C GLY A 132 -14.98 19.27 -47.25
N GLY A 133 -13.67 19.51 -47.38
CA GLY A 133 -12.89 20.23 -46.36
C GLY A 133 -13.00 21.76 -46.38
N HIS A 134 -12.68 22.36 -45.23
CA HIS A 134 -12.42 23.80 -45.07
C HIS A 134 -11.15 23.98 -44.19
N ASN A 135 -10.34 24.98 -44.54
CA ASN A 135 -9.17 25.40 -43.75
C ASN A 135 -9.53 26.56 -42.80
N ILE A 136 -8.55 26.98 -41.96
CA ILE A 136 -8.50 28.28 -41.23
C ILE A 136 -9.44 28.29 -39.99
N HIS A 137 -9.06 28.77 -38.79
CA HIS A 137 -8.02 29.74 -38.39
C HIS A 137 -7.18 29.27 -37.17
N ASP A 138 -5.93 29.72 -37.09
CA ASP A 138 -5.13 29.80 -35.85
C ASP A 138 -5.30 31.18 -35.18
N ARG A 139 -5.69 31.19 -33.90
CA ARG A 139 -5.63 32.25 -32.86
C ARG A 139 -5.87 31.56 -31.50
N GLY A 140 -5.30 31.97 -30.37
CA GLY A 140 -4.33 33.03 -30.09
C GLY A 140 -4.29 33.31 -28.58
N ASN A 141 -3.10 33.34 -27.97
CA ASN A 141 -2.92 33.37 -26.51
C ASN A 141 -3.58 34.59 -25.82
N ALA A 142 -4.24 34.36 -24.68
CA ALA A 142 -4.81 35.40 -23.82
C ALA A 142 -4.59 35.04 -22.33
N ASP A 143 -3.71 35.78 -21.67
CA ASP A 143 -3.45 35.71 -20.23
C ASP A 143 -4.68 36.15 -19.41
N SER A 144 -4.84 35.62 -18.20
CA SER A 144 -5.94 35.93 -17.29
C SER A 144 -5.58 35.60 -15.84
N THR A 145 -4.91 36.53 -15.17
CA THR A 145 -4.58 36.44 -13.73
C THR A 145 -5.84 36.45 -12.87
N VAL A 146 -6.17 35.33 -12.23
CA VAL A 146 -7.28 35.22 -11.26
C VAL A 146 -6.74 35.39 -9.84
N THR A 147 -7.19 36.44 -9.15
CA THR A 147 -6.93 36.64 -7.72
C THR A 147 -8.01 35.94 -6.90
N ILE A 148 -7.66 34.84 -6.25
CA ILE A 148 -8.57 34.17 -5.30
C ILE A 148 -8.45 34.87 -3.94
N VAL A 149 -9.60 35.10 -3.29
CA VAL A 149 -9.68 35.59 -1.90
C VAL A 149 -10.03 34.42 -1.01
N ASP A 150 -9.20 34.11 -0.02
CA ASP A 150 -9.45 33.01 0.90
C ASP A 150 -10.70 33.25 1.76
N ILE A 151 -11.62 32.28 1.72
CA ILE A 151 -12.63 32.08 2.74
C ILE A 151 -12.28 30.78 3.45
N VAL A 152 -11.73 30.91 4.66
CA VAL A 152 -11.38 29.77 5.50
C VAL A 152 -12.63 29.30 6.23
N THR A 153 -13.32 28.32 5.67
CA THR A 153 -14.31 27.52 6.39
C THR A 153 -13.57 26.32 6.99
N GLU A 154 -13.34 26.35 8.30
CA GLU A 154 -12.83 25.20 9.04
C GLU A 154 -13.94 24.13 9.12
N THR A 155 -13.60 22.85 8.91
CA THR A 155 -14.57 21.75 8.90
C THR A 155 -13.93 20.54 9.54
N THR A 156 -14.31 20.28 10.80
CA THR A 156 -13.78 19.19 11.61
C THR A 156 -14.43 17.87 11.22
N CYS A 157 -13.62 16.85 10.93
CA CYS A 157 -14.12 15.52 10.59
C CYS A 157 -14.74 14.82 11.82
N VAL A 158 -15.85 14.11 11.61
CA VAL A 158 -16.45 13.20 12.61
C VAL A 158 -16.02 11.78 12.29
N THR A 159 -15.38 11.11 13.24
CA THR A 159 -15.09 9.67 13.19
C THR A 159 -16.20 8.91 13.94
N GLU A 160 -16.97 8.06 13.24
CA GLU A 160 -17.95 7.19 13.91
C GLU A 160 -17.24 6.03 14.63
N SER A 161 -17.20 6.08 15.96
CA SER A 161 -16.67 5.01 16.80
C SER A 161 -17.80 4.15 17.38
N SER A 162 -18.15 3.05 16.71
CA SER A 162 -19.17 2.09 17.19
C SER A 162 -18.63 1.16 18.27
N SER A 163 -18.61 1.62 19.52
CA SER A 163 -18.18 0.81 20.67
C SER A 163 -19.31 -0.07 21.23
N GLU A 164 -19.42 -1.32 20.79
CA GLU A 164 -20.25 -2.33 21.49
C GLU A 164 -19.51 -2.89 22.73
N PRO A 165 -20.15 -2.93 23.92
CA PRO A 165 -19.62 -3.63 25.09
C PRO A 165 -19.95 -5.13 25.03
N ALA A 166 -19.01 -5.98 25.46
CA ALA A 166 -19.13 -7.43 25.31
C ALA A 166 -19.98 -8.14 26.38
N ASP A 167 -20.62 -9.23 25.93
CA ASP A 167 -21.17 -10.39 26.65
C ASP A 167 -22.38 -10.24 27.60
N ALA A 168 -23.52 -10.78 27.14
CA ALA A 168 -24.46 -11.53 27.98
C ALA A 168 -25.29 -12.51 27.13
N ARG A 169 -24.78 -13.72 26.88
CA ARG A 169 -25.48 -14.75 26.07
C ARG A 169 -26.76 -15.27 26.75
N SER A 170 -27.93 -14.90 26.21
CA SER A 170 -29.24 -15.48 26.57
C SER A 170 -29.88 -16.22 25.40
N THR A 171 -30.64 -17.29 25.66
CA THR A 171 -31.25 -18.16 24.65
C THR A 171 -32.75 -18.34 24.89
N ASP A 172 -33.55 -17.35 24.49
CA ASP A 172 -35.02 -17.46 24.43
C ASP A 172 -35.57 -16.62 23.24
N PRO A 173 -36.26 -17.20 22.24
CA PRO A 173 -36.71 -16.47 21.04
C PRO A 173 -37.92 -15.54 21.25
N ALA A 174 -38.45 -15.39 22.46
CA ALA A 174 -39.79 -14.83 22.70
C ALA A 174 -39.87 -13.37 23.20
N ALA A 175 -38.75 -12.62 23.23
CA ALA A 175 -38.67 -11.32 23.89
C ALA A 175 -38.07 -10.18 23.02
N ILE A 176 -38.68 -9.91 21.85
CA ILE A 176 -38.35 -8.72 21.03
C ILE A 176 -39.63 -7.93 20.72
N ASP A 177 -40.04 -7.05 21.65
CA ASP A 177 -40.82 -5.87 21.30
C ASP A 177 -40.64 -4.75 22.36
N LYS A 178 -40.55 -3.49 21.89
CA LYS A 178 -40.52 -2.22 22.66
C LYS A 178 -39.52 -2.06 23.83
N ALA A 179 -38.29 -1.66 23.50
CA ALA A 179 -37.54 -0.64 24.25
C ALA A 179 -36.43 0.00 23.38
N ALA A 180 -36.80 0.85 22.42
CA ALA A 180 -35.81 1.66 21.70
C ALA A 180 -35.25 2.73 22.65
N THR A 181 -33.94 2.67 22.93
CA THR A 181 -33.24 3.72 23.68
C THR A 181 -33.11 4.99 22.82
N PRO A 182 -33.31 6.19 23.38
CA PRO A 182 -33.15 7.43 22.62
C PRO A 182 -31.68 7.62 22.24
N VAL A 183 -31.41 7.78 20.94
CA VAL A 183 -30.07 8.09 20.43
C VAL A 183 -29.72 9.52 20.82
N MET A 184 -28.68 9.69 21.63
CA MET A 184 -28.20 11.01 22.05
C MET A 184 -27.17 11.54 21.07
N VAL A 185 -27.43 12.71 20.49
CA VAL A 185 -26.43 13.49 19.75
C VAL A 185 -25.70 14.38 20.76
N THR A 186 -24.38 14.50 20.62
CA THR A 186 -23.56 15.46 21.37
C THR A 186 -22.70 16.22 20.37
N ALA A 187 -22.69 17.55 20.44
CA ALA A 187 -21.91 18.42 19.57
C ALA A 187 -21.31 19.58 20.37
N THR A 188 -20.25 20.20 19.84
CA THR A 188 -19.74 21.47 20.37
C THR A 188 -20.27 22.61 19.50
N ILE A 189 -21.07 23.50 20.08
CA ILE A 189 -21.65 24.67 19.41
C ILE A 189 -21.19 25.91 20.19
N ASP A 190 -20.66 26.91 19.48
CA ASP A 190 -20.09 28.15 20.06
C ASP A 190 -19.09 27.90 21.22
N GLY A 191 -18.32 26.82 21.11
CA GLY A 191 -17.34 26.39 22.12
C GLY A 191 -17.93 25.69 23.36
N GLN A 192 -19.24 25.41 23.38
CA GLN A 192 -19.91 24.69 24.47
C GLN A 192 -20.39 23.31 24.02
N VAL A 193 -20.13 22.29 24.83
CA VAL A 193 -20.64 20.92 24.60
C VAL A 193 -22.12 20.88 24.97
N VAL A 194 -22.96 20.55 23.99
CA VAL A 194 -24.41 20.43 24.13
C VAL A 194 -24.87 19.07 23.60
N SER A 195 -25.90 18.49 24.22
CA SER A 195 -26.43 17.17 23.86
C SER A 195 -27.96 17.13 23.86
N TRP A 196 -28.56 16.43 22.90
CA TRP A 196 -30.00 16.31 22.73
C TRP A 196 -30.40 14.94 22.15
N VAL A 197 -31.68 14.61 22.19
CA VAL A 197 -32.22 13.37 21.60
C VAL A 197 -32.37 13.55 20.09
N ASN A 198 -31.99 12.54 19.29
CA ASN A 198 -32.22 12.58 17.85
C ASN A 198 -33.70 12.35 17.51
N ASP A 199 -34.43 13.44 17.29
CA ASP A 199 -35.83 13.43 16.83
C ASP A 199 -35.96 13.44 15.28
N TRP A 200 -34.86 13.30 14.52
CA TRP A 200 -34.86 13.34 13.05
C TRP A 200 -34.96 11.94 12.42
N PHE A 201 -36.14 11.60 11.90
CA PHE A 201 -36.47 10.29 11.33
C PHE A 201 -36.54 10.25 9.78
N GLY A 202 -36.02 11.28 9.11
CA GLY A 202 -35.98 11.36 7.64
C GLY A 202 -37.32 11.64 6.95
N SER A 203 -37.26 12.04 5.67
CA SER A 203 -38.44 12.47 4.92
C SER A 203 -39.20 11.30 4.29
N SER A 204 -40.03 10.61 5.10
CA SER A 204 -40.96 9.58 4.62
C SER A 204 -42.08 10.18 3.75
N GLN A 205 -41.96 10.11 2.42
CA GLN A 205 -43.04 10.51 1.51
C GLN A 205 -44.04 9.37 1.24
N THR A 206 -45.15 9.37 1.98
CA THR A 206 -46.41 8.72 1.56
C THR A 206 -47.58 9.67 1.83
N ALA A 207 -48.25 10.11 0.77
CA ALA A 207 -49.32 11.11 0.85
C ALA A 207 -50.72 10.50 1.04
N PRO A 208 -51.56 11.10 1.89
CA PRO A 208 -53.02 11.08 1.78
C PRO A 208 -53.60 12.46 1.43
N ALA A 209 -54.89 12.49 1.09
CA ALA A 209 -55.56 13.64 0.43
C ALA A 209 -56.16 14.72 1.37
N ASP A 210 -56.63 15.80 0.75
CA ASP A 210 -57.16 17.03 1.38
C ASP A 210 -58.33 16.86 2.36
N VAL A 211 -58.34 17.65 3.44
CA VAL A 211 -59.52 18.42 3.90
C VAL A 211 -59.06 19.78 4.47
N HIS A 212 -59.74 20.87 4.12
CA HIS A 212 -59.49 22.23 4.65
C HIS A 212 -59.95 22.41 6.11
N THR A 213 -59.30 23.30 6.88
CA THR A 213 -59.89 24.58 7.36
C THR A 213 -58.87 25.49 8.08
N SER A 214 -59.21 26.77 8.25
CA SER A 214 -58.28 27.87 8.62
C SER A 214 -58.49 28.40 10.05
N ALA A 215 -57.45 28.98 10.68
CA ALA A 215 -57.58 30.17 11.55
C ALA A 215 -56.24 30.87 11.91
N THR A 216 -56.12 32.13 11.45
CA THR A 216 -55.42 33.32 12.02
C THR A 216 -54.40 33.23 13.18
N ALA A 217 -53.29 33.96 13.00
CA ALA A 217 -52.24 34.28 13.98
C ALA A 217 -52.64 35.35 15.04
N HIS A 218 -51.74 35.60 16.01
CA HIS A 218 -51.64 36.87 16.75
C HIS A 218 -50.19 37.19 17.18
N LEU A 219 -49.92 38.44 17.58
CA LEU A 219 -48.58 39.05 17.76
C LEU A 219 -48.36 39.64 19.18
N ALA A 220 -47.07 39.82 19.53
CA ALA A 220 -46.54 40.82 20.50
C ALA A 220 -46.77 40.54 22.02
N ASN A 221 -46.08 41.18 23.00
CA ASN A 221 -45.02 42.22 22.94
C ASN A 221 -44.00 42.16 24.13
N GLU A 222 -43.19 43.22 24.26
CA GLU A 222 -41.96 43.37 25.07
C GLU A 222 -42.08 43.64 26.60
N ALA A 223 -41.12 43.07 27.35
CA ALA A 223 -40.17 43.67 28.31
C ALA A 223 -40.54 44.60 29.52
N THR A 224 -39.78 44.41 30.62
CA THR A 224 -39.06 45.40 31.49
C THR A 224 -39.25 45.38 33.04
N LYS A 225 -38.08 45.24 33.73
CA LYS A 225 -37.59 45.90 34.98
C LYS A 225 -37.79 45.30 36.40
N THR A 226 -36.70 45.49 37.16
CA THR A 226 -36.28 45.10 38.53
C THR A 226 -36.52 46.24 39.57
N PRO A 227 -36.11 46.21 40.87
CA PRO A 227 -35.18 45.34 41.65
C PRO A 227 -35.89 44.53 42.78
N ALA A 228 -35.27 43.89 43.80
CA ALA A 228 -33.91 43.85 44.36
C ALA A 228 -33.57 42.41 44.90
N ASP A 229 -32.58 42.07 45.75
CA ASP A 229 -31.61 42.82 46.59
C ASP A 229 -30.35 41.94 46.93
N LEU A 230 -29.46 42.39 47.84
CA LEU A 230 -28.16 41.74 48.19
C LEU A 230 -27.90 41.67 49.72
N PRO A 231 -27.14 40.66 50.23
CA PRO A 231 -25.66 40.78 50.36
C PRO A 231 -24.87 39.43 50.33
N VAL A 232 -23.53 39.30 50.46
CA VAL A 232 -22.28 39.99 50.00
C VAL A 232 -21.08 39.06 50.38
N ASN A 233 -20.13 38.75 49.48
CA ASN A 233 -18.65 38.68 49.72
C ASN A 233 -17.85 38.00 48.58
N SER A 234 -16.55 38.30 48.46
CA SER A 234 -15.61 37.76 47.46
C SER A 234 -14.14 37.69 47.99
N PRO A 235 -13.04 37.63 47.19
CA PRO A 235 -12.04 36.56 47.29
C PRO A 235 -10.65 37.00 47.81
N PRO A 236 -9.62 36.15 47.72
CA PRO A 236 -8.41 36.57 46.98
C PRO A 236 -7.74 35.45 46.14
N SER A 237 -6.61 35.76 45.49
CA SER A 237 -5.84 34.88 44.60
C SER A 237 -4.39 34.60 45.13
N PRO A 238 -3.32 34.33 44.32
CA PRO A 238 -2.44 33.18 44.56
C PRO A 238 -1.06 33.52 45.20
N PRO A 239 -0.24 32.50 45.53
CA PRO A 239 1.16 32.69 45.98
C PRO A 239 2.22 32.19 44.98
N THR A 240 3.46 32.66 45.16
CA THR A 240 4.68 32.19 44.46
C THR A 240 5.85 32.02 45.44
N ASP A 241 6.62 30.93 45.25
CA ASP A 241 8.05 30.74 45.56
C ASP A 241 8.63 30.71 47.00
N SER A 242 9.84 30.14 47.10
CA SER A 242 10.88 30.26 48.18
C SER A 242 10.94 29.29 49.40
N ALA A 243 11.52 28.10 49.15
CA ALA A 243 12.77 27.56 49.77
C ALA A 243 13.01 27.32 51.30
N THR A 244 14.01 26.45 51.58
CA THR A 244 14.69 26.13 52.86
C THR A 244 13.90 25.29 53.90
N ASP A 245 14.48 24.45 54.78
CA ASP A 245 15.82 23.80 54.87
C ASP A 245 15.74 22.60 55.88
N SER A 246 16.71 21.68 56.04
CA SER A 246 17.61 20.95 55.14
C SER A 246 18.48 19.98 55.96
N LEU A 247 18.76 18.74 55.49
CA LEU A 247 19.75 17.84 56.10
C LEU A 247 20.19 16.72 55.14
N ALA A 248 21.50 16.58 54.93
CA ALA A 248 22.14 15.59 54.07
C ALA A 248 23.45 15.06 54.70
N VAL A 249 23.85 13.82 54.37
CA VAL A 249 25.17 13.17 54.62
C VAL A 249 25.10 11.76 54.02
N LEU A 250 26.10 11.20 53.31
CA LEU A 250 27.37 11.71 52.79
C LEU A 250 27.78 10.92 51.52
N LEU A 251 28.66 11.49 50.68
CA LEU A 251 29.24 10.87 49.49
C LEU A 251 30.24 9.74 49.83
N GLN A 252 30.44 8.81 48.88
CA GLN A 252 31.79 8.40 48.45
C GLN A 252 31.78 7.83 47.02
N SER A 253 32.96 7.69 46.40
CA SER A 253 33.09 7.73 44.93
C SER A 253 34.27 6.93 44.36
N ARG A 254 34.14 6.51 43.08
CA ARG A 254 35.20 6.00 42.17
C ARG A 254 35.75 4.59 42.52
N PRO A 255 36.45 3.89 41.59
CA PRO A 255 36.97 4.32 40.29
C PRO A 255 36.53 3.52 39.04
N VAL A 256 36.91 4.08 37.88
CA VAL A 256 36.90 3.41 36.57
C VAL A 256 37.98 2.31 36.51
N ALA A 257 37.69 1.20 35.84
CA ALA A 257 38.67 0.16 35.53
C ALA A 257 38.94 0.08 34.01
N THR A 258 40.06 0.66 33.56
CA THR A 258 40.61 0.42 32.22
C THR A 258 41.16 -1.00 32.11
N LEU A 259 40.81 -1.75 31.06
CA LEU A 259 41.57 -2.91 30.62
C LEU A 259 42.47 -2.52 29.44
N HIS A 260 43.75 -2.88 29.54
CA HIS A 260 44.78 -2.55 28.55
C HIS A 260 44.85 -3.57 27.42
N SER A 261 45.41 -3.14 26.29
CA SER A 261 45.80 -4.01 25.18
C SER A 261 46.78 -5.10 25.61
N ALA A 262 46.58 -6.31 25.11
CA ALA A 262 47.59 -7.37 25.13
C ALA A 262 48.08 -7.62 23.69
N ALA A 263 49.16 -6.96 23.29
CA ALA A 263 49.87 -7.29 22.06
C ALA A 263 50.76 -8.52 22.30
N ALA A 264 50.67 -9.54 21.44
CA ALA A 264 51.43 -10.78 21.59
C ALA A 264 52.11 -11.21 20.29
N ALA A 265 53.44 -11.24 20.33
CA ALA A 265 54.36 -12.00 19.48
C ALA A 265 54.10 -12.05 17.96
N THR A 266 54.78 -11.18 17.21
CA THR A 266 55.18 -11.49 15.84
C THR A 266 56.17 -12.65 15.85
N THR A 267 55.91 -13.73 15.11
CA THR A 267 56.89 -14.80 14.83
C THR A 267 57.14 -14.93 13.34
N SER A 268 58.29 -14.42 12.89
CA SER A 268 58.77 -14.60 11.52
C SER A 268 59.30 -16.02 11.33
N ILE A 269 58.75 -16.75 10.36
CA ILE A 269 59.38 -17.94 9.78
C ILE A 269 59.44 -17.70 8.26
N ASP A 270 60.63 -17.85 7.69
CA ASP A 270 60.93 -17.61 6.27
C ASP A 270 61.10 -18.94 5.52
N GLN A 271 60.85 -18.92 4.21
CA GLN A 271 61.00 -20.02 3.23
C GLN A 271 60.10 -21.26 3.49
N SER A 272 59.50 -21.93 2.50
CA SER A 272 59.72 -21.94 1.05
C SER A 272 58.49 -22.44 0.28
N THR A 273 58.33 -22.05 -0.99
CA THR A 273 57.32 -22.64 -1.90
C THR A 273 57.61 -24.11 -2.26
N PRO A 274 56.56 -24.94 -2.33
CA PRO A 274 56.36 -25.81 -3.50
C PRO A 274 55.19 -25.30 -4.36
N ALA A 275 55.32 -25.39 -5.68
CA ALA A 275 54.22 -25.08 -6.60
C ALA A 275 53.32 -26.31 -6.81
N GLY A 276 52.00 -26.10 -6.96
CA GLY A 276 51.10 -27.13 -7.51
C GLY A 276 49.74 -27.24 -6.81
N MET A 277 48.76 -26.51 -7.37
CA MET A 277 47.28 -26.64 -7.27
C MET A 277 46.58 -25.32 -6.92
N GLY A 278 46.85 -24.29 -7.72
CA GLY A 278 45.91 -23.17 -7.81
C GLY A 278 44.62 -23.66 -8.45
N LEU A 279 43.53 -23.72 -7.68
CA LEU A 279 42.18 -23.85 -8.23
C LEU A 279 41.92 -22.61 -9.07
N GLN A 280 42.01 -22.74 -10.40
CA GLN A 280 41.45 -21.74 -11.28
C GLN A 280 39.95 -21.70 -11.03
N LEU A 281 39.49 -20.64 -10.37
CA LEU A 281 38.19 -20.07 -10.68
C LEU A 281 38.20 -19.83 -12.19
N LYS A 282 37.60 -20.75 -12.95
CA LYS A 282 37.38 -20.55 -14.38
C LYS A 282 36.56 -19.27 -14.49
N GLN A 283 37.18 -18.26 -15.08
CA GLN A 283 36.55 -17.03 -15.53
C GLN A 283 35.28 -17.42 -16.27
N VAL A 284 34.12 -17.24 -15.62
CA VAL A 284 32.82 -17.61 -16.20
C VAL A 284 32.66 -16.76 -17.45
N ASN A 285 32.35 -17.40 -18.58
CA ASN A 285 32.47 -16.75 -19.88
C ASN A 285 31.58 -15.50 -19.93
N LYS A 286 32.14 -14.40 -20.45
CA LYS A 286 31.40 -13.18 -20.79
C LYS A 286 30.56 -13.43 -22.05
N LEU A 287 29.51 -14.21 -21.87
CA LEU A 287 28.51 -14.66 -22.84
C LEU A 287 27.38 -15.25 -21.96
N GLU A 288 26.42 -14.47 -21.48
CA GLU A 288 25.30 -13.95 -22.29
C GLU A 288 24.81 -12.51 -21.97
N SER A 289 25.49 -11.73 -21.10
CA SER A 289 24.98 -10.43 -20.58
C SER A 289 24.95 -9.22 -21.55
N LEU A 290 24.73 -9.43 -22.85
CA LEU A 290 24.60 -8.34 -23.83
C LEU A 290 23.18 -7.73 -23.95
N ASN A 291 22.19 -8.33 -23.27
CA ASN A 291 20.77 -8.03 -23.47
C ASN A 291 19.98 -7.74 -22.18
N ALA A 292 20.64 -7.65 -21.02
CA ALA A 292 19.95 -7.29 -19.78
C ALA A 292 19.52 -5.80 -19.83
N PRO A 293 18.23 -5.46 -19.71
CA PRO A 293 17.76 -4.09 -19.87
C PRO A 293 18.36 -3.18 -18.80
N THR A 294 18.77 -1.98 -19.20
CA THR A 294 19.05 -0.91 -18.23
C THR A 294 17.71 -0.29 -17.85
N PHE A 295 17.45 -0.15 -16.56
CA PHE A 295 16.29 0.52 -16.00
C PHE A 295 16.62 2.00 -15.78
N GLN A 296 15.72 2.89 -16.20
CA GLN A 296 15.78 4.34 -15.98
C GLN A 296 14.74 4.72 -14.94
N ARG A 297 15.13 5.58 -14.00
CA ARG A 297 14.26 6.11 -12.96
C ARG A 297 13.18 6.98 -13.61
N SER A 298 11.92 6.64 -13.34
CA SER A 298 10.69 7.26 -13.86
C SER A 298 9.89 7.98 -12.77
N GLY A 299 10.23 7.77 -11.50
CA GLY A 299 9.75 8.58 -10.38
C GLY A 299 10.72 8.49 -9.19
N TYR A 300 10.83 9.56 -8.40
CA TYR A 300 11.67 9.63 -7.21
C TYR A 300 11.00 10.42 -6.09
N TYR A 301 11.15 9.94 -4.85
CA TYR A 301 10.78 10.66 -3.64
C TYR A 301 11.91 10.59 -2.62
N SER A 302 12.15 11.70 -1.92
CA SER A 302 13.01 11.78 -0.75
C SER A 302 12.37 12.67 0.31
N ALA A 303 12.12 12.09 1.49
CA ALA A 303 11.53 12.76 2.64
C ALA A 303 12.46 13.84 3.20
N GLU A 304 13.74 13.49 3.44
CA GLU A 304 14.78 14.38 3.95
C GLU A 304 14.97 15.62 3.05
N GLN A 305 14.97 15.42 1.73
CA GLN A 305 15.18 16.49 0.75
C GLN A 305 13.89 17.23 0.37
N GLN A 306 12.72 16.73 0.79
CA GLN A 306 11.39 17.17 0.35
C GLN A 306 11.27 17.25 -1.18
N VAL A 307 11.76 16.20 -1.86
CA VAL A 307 11.71 16.06 -3.32
C VAL A 307 10.66 15.03 -3.71
N SER A 308 9.86 15.36 -4.72
CA SER A 308 8.98 14.42 -5.42
C SER A 308 9.02 14.75 -6.91
N ASP A 309 9.63 13.86 -7.70
CA ASP A 309 9.71 13.95 -9.15
C ASP A 309 9.02 12.74 -9.79
N GLY A 310 8.30 12.95 -10.89
CA GLY A 310 7.45 11.94 -11.54
C GLY A 310 6.28 11.39 -10.71
N LEU A 311 6.12 11.77 -9.43
CA LEU A 311 5.20 11.16 -8.46
C LEU A 311 4.16 12.14 -7.89
N VAL A 312 3.02 11.60 -7.43
CA VAL A 312 1.98 12.31 -6.67
C VAL A 312 1.51 11.48 -5.49
N PHE A 313 1.22 12.14 -4.36
CA PHE A 313 0.68 11.53 -3.15
C PHE A 313 -0.84 11.71 -3.06
N LEU A 314 -1.54 10.61 -2.84
CA LEU A 314 -3.00 10.49 -2.85
C LEU A 314 -3.48 9.69 -1.63
N SER A 315 -4.79 9.62 -1.41
CA SER A 315 -5.43 8.90 -0.30
C SER A 315 -6.89 8.60 -0.59
N ASN A 316 -7.51 7.62 0.07
CA ASN A 316 -8.96 7.39 -0.01
C ASN A 316 -9.75 8.32 0.94
N PHE A 317 -9.43 9.63 0.93
CA PHE A 317 -10.05 10.68 1.76
C PHE A 317 -10.89 11.66 0.92
N GLY A 318 -11.46 11.20 -0.19
CA GLY A 318 -12.35 11.96 -1.05
C GLY A 318 -13.50 12.63 -0.31
N GLY A 319 -13.89 13.82 -0.77
CA GLY A 319 -14.97 14.64 -0.21
C GLY A 319 -14.48 15.72 0.76
N ALA A 320 -13.29 15.57 1.36
CA ALA A 320 -12.74 16.53 2.33
C ALA A 320 -11.77 17.56 1.71
N GLY A 321 -12.16 18.15 0.57
CA GLY A 321 -11.42 19.24 -0.10
C GLY A 321 -10.80 18.88 -1.46
N SER A 322 -10.59 17.60 -1.73
CA SER A 322 -10.49 17.04 -3.09
C SER A 322 -11.14 15.65 -3.15
N GLY A 323 -11.37 15.15 -4.35
CA GLY A 323 -12.20 13.96 -4.58
C GLY A 323 -13.66 14.18 -4.17
N VAL A 324 -14.43 13.09 -4.08
CA VAL A 324 -15.84 13.08 -3.67
C VAL A 324 -16.11 12.05 -2.57
N TRP A 325 -17.22 12.25 -1.86
CA TRP A 325 -17.79 11.26 -0.94
C TRP A 325 -19.31 11.21 -1.15
N ASP A 326 -19.88 10.02 -1.07
CA ASP A 326 -21.32 9.78 -1.04
C ASP A 326 -21.63 8.47 -0.31
N LEU A 327 -22.91 8.25 0.02
CA LEU A 327 -23.38 7.07 0.76
C LEU A 327 -23.37 5.77 -0.07
N ALA A 328 -23.18 5.84 -1.39
CA ALA A 328 -23.24 4.66 -2.26
C ALA A 328 -21.84 4.04 -2.46
N PHE A 329 -20.82 4.89 -2.60
CA PHE A 329 -19.46 4.48 -2.94
C PHE A 329 -18.41 4.93 -1.91
N GLY A 330 -18.82 5.62 -0.83
CA GLY A 330 -17.91 6.12 0.21
C GLY A 330 -16.94 7.18 -0.33
N SER A 331 -15.75 7.29 0.27
CA SER A 331 -14.68 8.17 -0.23
C SER A 331 -14.19 7.75 -1.61
N SER A 332 -13.77 8.73 -2.44
CA SER A 332 -12.95 8.49 -3.62
C SER A 332 -11.46 8.69 -3.33
N LEU A 333 -10.62 8.45 -4.33
CA LEU A 333 -9.24 8.92 -4.35
C LEU A 333 -9.19 10.45 -4.34
N SER A 334 -8.27 11.00 -3.54
CA SER A 334 -8.07 12.42 -3.26
C SER A 334 -6.59 12.75 -3.12
N TYR A 335 -6.21 14.02 -3.07
CA TYR A 335 -4.88 14.40 -2.55
C TYR A 335 -4.83 14.18 -1.04
N VAL A 336 -3.66 13.76 -0.54
CA VAL A 336 -3.37 13.67 0.90
C VAL A 336 -2.61 14.91 1.38
N ASN A 337 -2.70 15.23 2.67
CA ASN A 337 -1.84 16.21 3.31
C ASN A 337 -0.41 15.69 3.48
N ASN A 338 0.56 16.57 3.72
CA ASN A 338 1.94 16.18 3.96
C ASN A 338 2.17 15.35 5.23
N GLN A 339 1.14 15.09 6.05
CA GLN A 339 1.22 14.22 7.23
C GLN A 339 0.74 12.78 6.95
N GLY A 340 0.16 12.50 5.77
CA GLY A 340 -0.45 11.20 5.46
C GLY A 340 -1.78 10.93 6.20
N THR A 341 -2.34 11.92 6.91
CA THR A 341 -3.44 11.71 7.89
C THR A 341 -4.81 12.20 7.43
N ALA A 342 -4.88 13.12 6.47
CA ALA A 342 -6.13 13.73 6.02
C ALA A 342 -6.05 14.19 4.56
N CYS A 343 -7.20 14.53 3.98
CA CYS A 343 -7.30 15.07 2.63
C CYS A 343 -6.65 16.45 2.47
N SER A 344 -6.25 16.79 1.25
CA SER A 344 -5.77 18.11 0.84
C SER A 344 -6.56 18.65 -0.36
N LYS A 345 -6.63 19.98 -0.51
CA LYS A 345 -7.20 20.65 -1.69
C LYS A 345 -6.29 20.62 -2.92
N ILE A 346 -4.99 20.42 -2.70
CA ILE A 346 -3.93 20.44 -3.73
C ILE A 346 -2.92 19.30 -3.49
N PRO A 347 -2.14 18.88 -4.50
CA PRO A 347 -1.01 17.97 -4.27
C PRO A 347 -0.08 18.50 -3.18
N GLN A 348 0.42 17.60 -2.32
CA GLN A 348 1.49 17.89 -1.37
C GLN A 348 2.56 16.79 -1.48
N ILE A 349 3.80 17.13 -1.14
CA ILE A 349 4.87 16.16 -0.91
C ILE A 349 4.70 15.66 0.53
N LEU A 350 4.85 14.35 0.77
CA LEU A 350 4.83 13.80 2.12
C LEU A 350 6.02 14.35 2.92
N ALA A 351 5.80 14.76 4.18
CA ALA A 351 6.85 15.22 5.07
C ALA A 351 7.73 14.05 5.52
N ASP A 352 8.91 14.33 6.07
CA ASP A 352 9.64 13.31 6.82
C ASP A 352 8.98 13.07 8.19
N VAL A 353 8.02 12.14 8.22
CA VAL A 353 7.09 11.93 9.33
C VAL A 353 6.64 10.47 9.43
N LEU A 354 6.28 10.05 10.64
CA LEU A 354 5.55 8.81 10.89
C LEU A 354 4.07 9.00 10.53
N VAL A 355 3.61 8.32 9.48
CA VAL A 355 2.18 8.14 9.21
C VAL A 355 1.63 7.12 10.22
N PRO A 356 0.61 7.44 11.06
CA PRO A 356 0.24 6.59 12.19
C PRO A 356 -0.55 5.32 11.81
N SER A 357 -0.71 4.39 12.76
CA SER A 357 -1.64 3.27 12.67
C SER A 357 -3.03 3.71 12.17
N GLY A 358 -3.56 3.00 11.17
CA GLY A 358 -4.91 3.24 10.63
C GLY A 358 -5.03 4.40 9.64
N HIS A 359 -3.92 5.05 9.28
CA HIS A 359 -3.86 5.98 8.16
C HIS A 359 -3.18 5.36 6.94
N GLU A 360 -3.63 5.76 5.76
CA GLU A 360 -3.20 5.19 4.48
C GLU A 360 -2.94 6.28 3.44
N PHE A 361 -1.95 6.05 2.58
CA PHE A 361 -1.70 6.89 1.41
C PHE A 361 -1.27 6.05 0.21
N ALA A 362 -1.53 6.58 -0.98
CA ALA A 362 -1.19 6.00 -2.26
C ALA A 362 -0.19 6.90 -3.00
N ILE A 363 0.63 6.30 -3.84
CA ILE A 363 1.56 6.95 -4.75
C ILE A 363 1.26 6.47 -6.17
N MET A 364 1.12 7.43 -7.06
CA MET A 364 0.92 7.23 -8.51
C MET A 364 1.88 8.15 -9.27
N THR A 365 1.92 8.04 -10.60
CA THR A 365 2.69 9.00 -11.40
C THR A 365 2.04 10.38 -11.35
N ASN A 366 2.80 11.46 -11.59
CA ASN A 366 2.26 12.82 -11.65
C ASN A 366 1.50 13.16 -12.96
N LYS A 367 1.29 12.18 -13.86
CA LYS A 367 0.42 12.34 -15.04
C LYS A 367 -1.04 12.14 -14.64
N SER A 368 -1.84 13.21 -14.61
CA SER A 368 -3.30 13.12 -14.41
C SER A 368 -3.99 12.41 -15.58
N CYS A 369 -5.14 11.79 -15.30
CA CYS A 369 -5.98 11.14 -16.31
C CYS A 369 -6.79 12.16 -17.14
N PHE A 370 -6.87 11.98 -18.46
CA PHE A 370 -7.65 12.84 -19.38
C PHE A 370 -8.24 12.03 -20.55
N ASP A 371 -9.34 12.48 -21.14
CA ASP A 371 -9.96 11.89 -22.36
C ASP A 371 -10.16 10.35 -22.35
N ASN A 372 -10.38 9.79 -21.14
CA ASN A 372 -10.51 8.35 -20.83
C ASN A 372 -9.21 7.51 -20.99
N ASP A 373 -8.03 8.11 -21.00
CA ASP A 373 -6.75 7.39 -21.12
C ASP A 373 -6.44 6.46 -19.93
N CYS A 374 -7.02 6.72 -18.76
CA CYS A 374 -7.00 5.85 -17.58
C CYS A 374 -8.12 4.79 -17.52
N GLY A 375 -8.97 4.69 -18.54
CA GLY A 375 -10.24 3.95 -18.48
C GLY A 375 -11.33 4.72 -17.70
N TYR A 376 -12.24 3.99 -17.05
CA TYR A 376 -13.30 4.62 -16.25
C TYR A 376 -12.75 5.17 -14.93
N VAL A 377 -13.19 6.38 -14.57
CA VAL A 377 -12.88 7.07 -13.32
C VAL A 377 -14.19 7.51 -12.68
N ARG A 378 -14.35 7.32 -11.36
CA ARG A 378 -15.51 7.80 -10.60
C ARG A 378 -15.67 9.31 -10.78
N PRO A 379 -16.85 9.81 -11.22
CA PRO A 379 -17.08 11.24 -11.44
C PRO A 379 -16.73 12.08 -10.21
N GLY A 380 -15.86 13.07 -10.39
CA GLY A 380 -15.37 13.96 -9.31
C GLY A 380 -14.21 13.41 -8.48
N SER A 381 -13.76 12.16 -8.70
CA SER A 381 -12.54 11.64 -8.08
C SER A 381 -11.29 12.36 -8.60
N ILE A 382 -10.24 12.42 -7.78
CA ILE A 382 -8.89 12.64 -8.29
C ILE A 382 -8.42 11.35 -8.97
N ALA A 383 -7.71 11.46 -10.10
CA ALA A 383 -7.19 10.30 -10.83
C ALA A 383 -5.90 10.63 -11.60
N TYR A 384 -4.94 9.73 -11.50
CA TYR A 384 -3.62 9.79 -12.12
C TYR A 384 -3.24 8.43 -12.73
N HIS A 385 -2.23 8.39 -13.60
CA HIS A 385 -1.70 7.17 -14.19
C HIS A 385 -0.90 6.34 -13.17
N GLY A 386 -1.11 5.02 -13.18
CA GLY A 386 -0.28 4.10 -12.40
C GLY A 386 1.06 3.82 -13.08
N PHE A 387 1.82 2.90 -12.51
CA PHE A 387 3.07 2.41 -13.06
C PHE A 387 2.76 1.27 -14.03
N ASP A 388 2.65 1.60 -15.32
CA ASP A 388 2.35 0.67 -16.41
C ASP A 388 3.51 -0.28 -16.74
N GLY A 389 3.22 -1.32 -17.53
CA GLY A 389 4.20 -2.19 -18.17
C GLY A 389 4.55 -3.45 -17.37
N ALA A 390 4.97 -4.49 -18.09
CA ALA A 390 5.29 -5.80 -17.52
C ALA A 390 6.62 -5.82 -16.73
N ASP A 391 7.61 -5.03 -17.15
CA ASP A 391 8.90 -4.92 -16.46
C ASP A 391 8.95 -3.59 -15.69
N LYS A 392 9.01 -3.68 -14.36
CA LYS A 392 9.04 -2.50 -13.47
C LYS A 392 9.74 -2.81 -12.14
N LEU A 393 10.42 -1.80 -11.62
CA LEU A 393 11.24 -1.88 -10.42
C LEU A 393 10.80 -0.80 -9.43
N PHE A 394 10.52 -1.22 -8.19
CA PHE A 394 10.36 -0.31 -7.06
C PHE A 394 11.52 -0.53 -6.09
N LEU A 395 12.25 0.53 -5.78
CA LEU A 395 13.14 0.59 -4.62
C LEU A 395 12.53 1.51 -3.58
N MET A 396 12.55 1.11 -2.31
CA MET A 396 11.94 1.85 -1.21
C MET A 396 12.77 1.73 0.08
N GLU A 397 12.79 2.81 0.87
CA GLU A 397 13.46 2.90 2.18
C GLU A 397 12.46 3.40 3.22
N PHE A 398 12.23 2.62 4.28
CA PHE A 398 11.18 2.87 5.26
C PHE A 398 11.49 2.25 6.64
N SER A 399 10.78 2.71 7.67
CA SER A 399 10.65 2.00 8.96
C SER A 399 9.17 1.73 9.24
N MET A 400 8.88 0.69 10.03
CA MET A 400 7.54 0.34 10.48
C MET A 400 7.55 0.20 12.02
N PRO A 401 7.70 1.30 12.77
CA PRO A 401 7.80 1.26 14.23
C PRO A 401 6.55 0.61 14.83
N ASN A 402 6.72 -0.10 15.96
CA ASN A 402 5.62 -0.79 16.62
C ASN A 402 4.76 0.20 17.42
N ASP A 403 3.54 0.49 16.96
CA ASP A 403 2.67 1.47 17.62
C ASP A 403 1.74 0.80 18.66
N THR A 404 2.04 1.07 19.93
CA THR A 404 1.23 0.68 21.09
C THR A 404 0.73 1.89 21.89
N SER A 405 0.67 3.06 21.27
CA SER A 405 0.35 4.34 21.93
C SER A 405 -1.07 4.41 22.49
N THR A 406 -2.04 3.82 21.79
CA THR A 406 -3.47 3.80 22.15
C THR A 406 -4.11 2.47 21.79
N PHE A 407 -5.30 2.18 22.34
CA PHE A 407 -6.06 0.97 21.98
C PHE A 407 -6.46 0.95 20.50
N GLU A 408 -6.72 2.12 19.92
CA GLU A 408 -7.01 2.28 18.48
C GLU A 408 -5.77 2.01 17.63
N ALA A 409 -4.63 2.56 18.03
CA ALA A 409 -3.36 2.32 17.36
C ALA A 409 -2.94 0.85 17.40
N VAL A 410 -3.15 0.16 18.53
CA VAL A 410 -2.88 -1.28 18.68
C VAL A 410 -3.72 -2.13 17.72
N ARG A 411 -5.03 -1.83 17.56
CA ARG A 411 -5.88 -2.57 16.62
C ARG A 411 -5.53 -2.31 15.15
N ASN A 412 -4.95 -1.15 14.85
CA ASN A 412 -4.53 -0.75 13.51
C ASN A 412 -3.00 -0.82 13.31
N ASN A 413 -2.27 -1.55 14.18
CA ASN A 413 -0.81 -1.72 14.16
C ASN A 413 -0.34 -2.73 13.09
N ILE A 414 -1.01 -2.70 11.93
CA ILE A 414 -0.92 -3.65 10.82
C ILE A 414 -0.39 -2.96 9.56
N PRO A 415 0.85 -2.41 9.59
CA PRO A 415 1.38 -1.65 8.47
C PRO A 415 1.59 -2.57 7.26
N ALA A 416 1.44 -1.98 6.09
CA ALA A 416 1.54 -2.69 4.83
C ALA A 416 2.10 -1.81 3.73
N ILE A 417 2.70 -2.45 2.72
CA ILE A 417 2.99 -1.87 1.41
C ILE A 417 2.44 -2.82 0.36
N TRP A 418 1.55 -2.34 -0.51
CA TRP A 418 0.89 -3.17 -1.52
C TRP A 418 0.70 -2.43 -2.84
N LEU A 419 0.39 -3.19 -3.90
CA LEU A 419 0.08 -2.67 -5.23
C LEU A 419 -1.37 -3.04 -5.57
N LEU A 420 -2.17 -2.05 -5.98
CA LEU A 420 -3.49 -2.27 -6.60
C LEU A 420 -3.39 -2.03 -8.10
N ASN A 421 -4.10 -2.81 -8.93
CA ASN A 421 -4.45 -2.37 -10.27
C ASN A 421 -5.11 -0.98 -10.21
N ALA A 422 -4.59 -0.02 -10.97
CA ALA A 422 -4.95 1.39 -10.85
C ALA A 422 -6.43 1.70 -11.12
N GLN A 423 -7.17 0.78 -11.77
CA GLN A 423 -8.62 0.87 -11.93
C GLN A 423 -9.38 0.77 -10.59
N ILE A 424 -8.81 0.15 -9.57
CA ILE A 424 -9.42 -0.03 -8.24
C ILE A 424 -9.56 1.32 -7.51
N PRO A 425 -8.48 2.08 -7.20
CA PRO A 425 -8.62 3.37 -6.52
C PRO A 425 -9.26 4.46 -7.40
N ARG A 426 -9.25 4.32 -8.74
CA ARG A 426 -10.02 5.18 -9.66
C ARG A 426 -11.54 5.05 -9.52
N THR A 427 -12.03 3.98 -8.90
CA THR A 427 -13.46 3.65 -8.82
C THR A 427 -13.94 3.64 -7.38
N GLN A 428 -13.70 2.54 -6.66
CA GLN A 428 -13.98 2.38 -5.24
C GLN A 428 -12.93 1.43 -4.63
N GLN A 429 -11.95 1.97 -3.90
CA GLN A 429 -10.90 1.16 -3.26
C GLN A 429 -11.50 0.20 -2.23
N TYR A 430 -12.32 0.71 -1.32
CA TYR A 430 -13.01 -0.09 -0.30
C TYR A 430 -14.50 -0.18 -0.61
N GLY A 431 -14.90 -1.33 -1.17
CA GLY A 431 -16.29 -1.65 -1.48
C GLY A 431 -16.43 -2.53 -2.73
N LYS A 432 -17.65 -2.62 -3.26
CA LYS A 432 -18.01 -3.59 -4.31
C LYS A 432 -18.07 -3.00 -5.72
N CYS A 433 -17.87 -1.70 -5.90
CA CYS A 433 -17.79 -1.04 -7.19
C CYS A 433 -16.35 -0.81 -7.69
N SER A 434 -15.56 -1.89 -7.72
CA SER A 434 -14.27 -1.96 -8.43
C SER A 434 -14.12 -3.32 -9.12
N CYS A 435 -12.98 -3.55 -9.77
CA CYS A 435 -12.67 -4.83 -10.39
C CYS A 435 -12.00 -5.85 -9.44
N TRP A 436 -11.76 -5.49 -8.17
CA TRP A 436 -11.00 -6.31 -7.20
C TRP A 436 -11.60 -7.71 -7.00
N ASP A 437 -12.89 -7.81 -6.66
CA ASP A 437 -13.61 -9.10 -6.49
C ASP A 437 -13.57 -10.01 -7.73
N SER A 438 -13.31 -9.43 -8.91
CA SER A 438 -13.19 -10.14 -10.19
C SER A 438 -11.75 -10.43 -10.60
N GLY A 439 -10.77 -10.14 -9.73
CA GLY A 439 -9.38 -10.55 -9.86
C GLY A 439 -8.51 -9.68 -10.77
N CYS A 440 -8.79 -8.37 -10.89
CA CYS A 440 -7.96 -7.46 -11.70
C CYS A 440 -6.58 -7.14 -11.11
N GLY A 441 -6.29 -7.58 -9.88
CA GLY A 441 -4.95 -7.63 -9.32
C GLY A 441 -4.72 -6.75 -8.10
N GLU A 442 -4.25 -7.39 -7.04
CA GLU A 442 -3.63 -6.80 -5.86
C GLU A 442 -2.40 -7.63 -5.49
N PHE A 443 -1.33 -6.97 -5.04
CA PHE A 443 -0.12 -7.64 -4.58
C PHE A 443 0.43 -6.97 -3.31
N ASP A 444 0.28 -7.66 -2.19
CA ASP A 444 0.83 -7.30 -0.90
C ASP A 444 2.33 -7.60 -0.93
N ILE A 445 3.14 -6.56 -1.05
CA ILE A 445 4.60 -6.68 -1.09
C ILE A 445 5.11 -7.13 0.29
N ILE A 446 4.58 -6.48 1.33
CA ILE A 446 4.79 -6.81 2.74
C ILE A 446 3.62 -6.28 3.58
N GLU A 447 2.94 -7.15 4.32
CA GLU A 447 1.83 -6.80 5.23
C GLU A 447 1.94 -7.55 6.56
N ALA A 448 1.70 -6.86 7.69
CA ALA A 448 1.48 -7.50 8.98
C ALA A 448 -0.01 -7.92 9.11
N VAL A 449 -0.31 -9.22 9.13
CA VAL A 449 -1.69 -9.74 9.08
C VAL A 449 -2.23 -10.23 10.42
N GLY A 450 -3.51 -9.93 10.66
CA GLY A 450 -4.25 -10.39 11.83
C GLY A 450 -3.75 -9.74 13.13
N THR A 451 -3.31 -10.58 14.08
CA THR A 451 -2.89 -10.14 15.42
C THR A 451 -1.37 -10.24 15.66
N GLU A 452 -0.58 -10.46 14.62
CA GLU A 452 0.87 -10.60 14.71
C GLU A 452 1.56 -9.40 14.02
N PRO A 453 1.86 -8.32 14.78
CA PRO A 453 2.36 -7.09 14.19
C PRO A 453 3.81 -7.19 13.74
N PHE A 454 4.61 -8.15 14.19
CA PHE A 454 6.06 -8.17 13.98
C PHE A 454 6.51 -8.90 12.70
N LYS A 455 5.61 -9.57 12.00
CA LYS A 455 5.93 -10.43 10.84
C LYS A 455 5.21 -9.92 9.60
N LEU A 456 5.95 -9.68 8.53
CA LEU A 456 5.43 -9.18 7.26
C LEU A 456 5.36 -10.31 6.24
N LYS A 457 4.16 -10.63 5.76
CA LYS A 457 3.90 -11.63 4.73
C LYS A 457 3.69 -10.98 3.36
N SER A 458 3.75 -11.77 2.28
CA SER A 458 3.43 -11.31 0.93
C SER A 458 2.33 -12.18 0.32
N THR A 459 1.44 -11.56 -0.47
CA THR A 459 0.25 -12.20 -1.06
C THR A 459 -0.07 -11.62 -2.43
N LEU A 460 -0.43 -12.47 -3.39
CA LEU A 460 -0.99 -12.10 -4.68
C LEU A 460 -2.48 -12.44 -4.69
N HIS A 461 -3.35 -11.45 -4.92
CA HIS A 461 -4.78 -11.65 -5.16
C HIS A 461 -5.11 -11.35 -6.62
N SER A 462 -5.56 -12.36 -7.36
CA SER A 462 -5.90 -12.27 -8.78
C SER A 462 -6.86 -13.41 -9.16
N ASN A 463 -7.10 -13.65 -10.46
CA ASN A 463 -7.77 -14.90 -10.88
C ASN A 463 -6.96 -16.18 -10.55
N THR A 464 -5.66 -16.05 -10.24
CA THR A 464 -4.79 -17.13 -9.74
C THR A 464 -4.02 -16.64 -8.49
N PRO A 465 -4.66 -16.64 -7.31
CA PRO A 465 -4.07 -16.09 -6.09
C PRO A 465 -2.98 -16.99 -5.50
N GLY A 466 -2.15 -16.44 -4.61
CA GLY A 466 -1.14 -17.18 -3.87
C GLY A 466 -0.49 -16.33 -2.77
N GLY A 467 -0.50 -16.82 -1.53
CA GLY A 467 0.13 -16.18 -0.38
C GLY A 467 1.26 -17.03 0.17
N ASP A 468 2.35 -16.39 0.57
CA ASP A 468 3.48 -17.06 1.22
C ASP A 468 3.18 -17.27 2.71
N SER A 469 3.72 -18.32 3.33
CA SER A 469 3.64 -18.52 4.79
C SER A 469 4.94 -18.14 5.50
N ASP A 470 6.05 -18.00 4.78
CA ASP A 470 7.25 -17.37 5.30
C ASP A 470 7.03 -15.86 5.49
N PHE A 471 7.94 -15.19 6.21
CA PHE A 471 7.78 -13.77 6.57
C PHE A 471 9.11 -13.01 6.57
N VAL A 472 9.07 -11.74 6.20
CA VAL A 472 10.12 -10.77 6.47
C VAL A 472 9.91 -10.21 7.89
N GLN A 473 10.98 -10.05 8.66
CA GLN A 473 10.90 -9.45 9.99
C GLN A 473 10.61 -7.94 9.86
N ARG A 474 9.55 -7.44 10.52
CA ARG A 474 9.18 -6.02 10.46
C ARG A 474 10.31 -5.12 10.98
N PRO A 475 10.68 -4.03 10.27
CA PRO A 475 11.66 -3.06 10.75
C PRO A 475 11.04 -2.14 11.83
N THR A 476 10.93 -2.65 13.05
CA THR A 476 10.39 -1.92 14.21
C THR A 476 11.41 -1.01 14.91
N ASP A 477 12.70 -1.22 14.66
CA ASP A 477 13.82 -0.41 15.14
C ASP A 477 14.82 -0.23 13.99
N GLY A 478 15.00 1.02 13.54
CA GLY A 478 15.78 1.37 12.34
C GLY A 478 15.02 1.26 11.01
N TYR A 479 15.77 1.38 9.90
CA TYR A 479 15.25 1.44 8.53
C TYR A 479 15.64 0.21 7.71
N MET A 480 14.73 -0.21 6.83
CA MET A 480 14.90 -1.28 5.84
C MET A 480 14.88 -0.69 4.43
N LYS A 481 15.72 -1.22 3.55
CA LYS A 481 15.56 -1.05 2.10
C LYS A 481 15.00 -2.32 1.47
N LEU A 482 14.06 -2.14 0.54
CA LEU A 482 13.40 -3.22 -0.18
C LEU A 482 13.44 -2.95 -1.69
N ALA A 483 13.65 -4.00 -2.47
CA ALA A 483 13.47 -4.04 -3.91
C ALA A 483 12.26 -4.92 -4.27
N VAL A 484 11.45 -4.45 -5.21
CA VAL A 484 10.35 -5.21 -5.82
C VAL A 484 10.56 -5.21 -7.33
N ILE A 485 10.81 -6.40 -7.88
CA ILE A 485 11.26 -6.59 -9.26
C ILE A 485 10.19 -7.38 -10.01
N PHE A 486 9.49 -6.71 -10.93
CA PHE A 486 8.60 -7.33 -11.91
C PHE A 486 9.44 -7.67 -13.16
N SER A 487 9.52 -8.95 -13.52
CA SER A 487 10.26 -9.44 -14.69
C SER A 487 9.35 -10.22 -15.63
N SER A 488 9.11 -9.63 -16.80
CA SER A 488 8.31 -10.22 -17.89
C SER A 488 9.02 -11.42 -18.52
N GLN A 489 10.35 -11.38 -18.60
CA GLN A 489 11.20 -12.42 -19.19
C GLN A 489 11.07 -13.76 -18.45
N THR A 490 10.86 -13.73 -17.13
CA THR A 490 10.81 -14.92 -16.27
C THR A 490 9.43 -15.23 -15.69
N SER A 491 8.41 -14.38 -15.94
CA SER A 491 7.09 -14.47 -15.28
C SER A 491 7.20 -14.51 -13.76
N THR A 492 8.03 -13.61 -13.19
CA THR A 492 8.27 -13.51 -11.75
C THR A 492 8.06 -12.13 -11.18
N ILE A 493 7.51 -12.08 -9.97
CA ILE A 493 7.66 -10.96 -9.04
C ILE A 493 8.64 -11.41 -7.95
N HIS A 494 9.69 -10.62 -7.72
CA HIS A 494 10.72 -10.90 -6.71
C HIS A 494 10.82 -9.73 -5.74
N VAL A 495 10.49 -9.96 -4.47
CA VAL A 495 10.57 -9.01 -3.36
C VAL A 495 11.80 -9.37 -2.53
N GLN A 496 12.66 -8.39 -2.21
CA GLN A 496 13.91 -8.66 -1.50
C GLN A 496 14.35 -7.49 -0.62
N VAL A 497 14.77 -7.79 0.61
CA VAL A 497 15.51 -6.88 1.49
C VAL A 497 16.91 -6.67 0.91
N ILE A 498 17.30 -5.41 0.70
CA ILE A 498 18.58 -5.04 0.08
C ILE A 498 19.48 -4.27 1.07
N PRO A 499 20.81 -4.27 0.88
CA PRO A 499 21.73 -3.56 1.77
C PRO A 499 21.44 -2.05 1.90
N ASN A 500 21.71 -1.48 3.07
CA ASN A 500 21.42 -0.08 3.35
C ASN A 500 22.33 0.92 2.60
N ASP A 501 23.47 0.48 2.06
CA ASP A 501 24.38 1.28 1.22
C ASP A 501 23.96 1.35 -0.26
N ILE A 502 22.90 0.63 -0.67
CA ILE A 502 22.33 0.75 -2.03
C ILE A 502 21.76 2.17 -2.23
N VAL A 503 22.25 2.86 -3.27
CA VAL A 503 21.83 4.21 -3.65
C VAL A 503 20.79 4.15 -4.78
N PHE A 504 19.70 4.89 -4.64
CA PHE A 504 18.64 4.98 -5.64
C PHE A 504 19.00 6.00 -6.74
N GLY A 505 19.97 5.65 -7.60
CA GLY A 505 20.47 6.51 -8.68
C GLY A 505 19.48 6.68 -9.85
N GLU A 506 19.88 7.41 -10.91
CA GLU A 506 19.03 7.61 -12.09
C GLU A 506 18.88 6.35 -12.97
N THR A 507 19.88 5.48 -12.96
CA THR A 507 19.93 4.29 -13.84
C THR A 507 20.42 3.09 -13.07
N ILE A 508 19.80 1.94 -13.33
CA ILE A 508 20.18 0.65 -12.77
C ILE A 508 20.39 -0.34 -13.93
N SER A 509 21.56 -0.94 -14.04
CA SER A 509 21.82 -1.97 -15.06
C SER A 509 21.15 -3.30 -14.70
N GLY A 510 20.60 -4.01 -15.69
CA GLY A 510 20.04 -5.35 -15.50
C GLY A 510 21.02 -6.32 -14.83
N ASP A 511 22.30 -6.32 -15.21
CA ASP A 511 23.37 -7.12 -14.56
C ASP A 511 23.47 -6.88 -13.04
N TYR A 512 23.09 -5.69 -12.55
CA TYR A 512 23.10 -5.34 -11.12
C TYR A 512 21.83 -5.83 -10.41
N LEU A 513 20.67 -5.75 -11.06
CA LEU A 513 19.42 -6.36 -10.55
C LEU A 513 19.51 -7.89 -10.50
N ASP A 514 20.15 -8.49 -11.51
CA ASP A 514 20.54 -9.89 -11.53
C ASP A 514 21.46 -10.23 -10.35
N SER A 515 22.40 -9.34 -10.00
CA SER A 515 23.29 -9.54 -8.86
C SER A 515 22.57 -9.46 -7.50
N ILE A 516 21.60 -8.55 -7.36
CA ILE A 516 20.74 -8.43 -6.17
C ILE A 516 19.87 -9.69 -6.04
N SER A 517 19.13 -10.05 -7.10
CA SER A 517 18.23 -11.21 -7.14
C SER A 517 18.94 -12.56 -6.91
N ARG A 518 20.27 -12.58 -7.01
CA ARG A 518 21.13 -13.76 -6.81
C ARG A 518 22.00 -13.70 -5.54
N SER A 519 21.96 -12.60 -4.77
CA SER A 519 22.78 -12.45 -3.56
C SER A 519 22.23 -13.19 -2.34
N VAL A 520 20.96 -13.61 -2.38
CA VAL A 520 20.29 -14.34 -1.31
C VAL A 520 20.73 -15.80 -1.33
N GLU A 521 21.26 -16.31 -0.21
CA GLU A 521 21.53 -17.75 -0.08
C GLU A 521 20.22 -18.55 -0.13
N VAL A 522 20.30 -19.81 -0.60
CA VAL A 522 19.13 -20.68 -0.90
C VAL A 522 18.33 -21.12 0.36
N LEU A 523 18.59 -20.50 1.51
CA LEU A 523 17.83 -20.64 2.76
C LEU A 523 17.03 -19.36 3.11
N ASN A 524 17.47 -18.18 2.66
CA ASN A 524 16.82 -16.91 3.00
C ASN A 524 15.83 -16.43 1.93
N LEU A 525 15.54 -17.28 0.94
CA LEU A 525 14.62 -17.03 -0.18
C LEU A 525 13.46 -18.03 -0.13
N SER A 526 12.24 -17.54 0.08
CA SER A 526 11.03 -18.30 -0.25
C SER A 526 10.75 -18.23 -1.76
N VAL A 527 10.09 -19.25 -2.28
CA VAL A 527 9.64 -19.33 -3.67
C VAL A 527 8.21 -19.84 -3.67
N PHE A 528 7.32 -19.21 -4.43
CA PHE A 528 5.92 -19.60 -4.52
C PHE A 528 5.51 -19.76 -5.99
N ASP A 529 5.18 -21.00 -6.39
CA ASP A 529 4.75 -21.29 -7.75
C ASP A 529 3.23 -21.22 -7.88
N ILE A 530 2.73 -20.12 -8.48
CA ILE A 530 1.29 -19.81 -8.58
C ILE A 530 0.51 -20.95 -9.24
N VAL A 531 1.07 -21.59 -10.27
CA VAL A 531 0.40 -22.66 -11.03
C VAL A 531 0.45 -24.00 -10.30
N THR A 532 1.53 -24.27 -9.55
CA THR A 532 1.77 -25.58 -8.94
C THR A 532 1.22 -25.69 -7.52
N VAL A 533 1.30 -24.63 -6.70
CA VAL A 533 0.75 -24.65 -5.33
C VAL A 533 -0.77 -24.74 -5.35
N ASN A 534 -1.46 -24.04 -6.27
CA ASN A 534 -2.90 -24.14 -6.51
C ASN A 534 -3.38 -25.54 -6.95
N ARG A 535 -2.48 -26.48 -7.23
CA ARG A 535 -2.79 -27.90 -7.51
C ARG A 535 -2.41 -28.86 -6.37
N ALA A 536 -1.73 -28.36 -5.32
CA ALA A 536 -1.12 -29.19 -4.30
C ALA A 536 -1.97 -29.30 -3.02
N HIS A 537 -2.44 -28.19 -2.45
CA HIS A 537 -3.14 -28.18 -1.16
C HIS A 537 -4.25 -27.13 -1.07
N CYS A 538 -5.29 -27.47 -0.32
CA CYS A 538 -6.29 -26.51 0.15
C CYS A 538 -5.67 -25.63 1.25
N ILE A 539 -5.00 -24.54 0.87
CA ILE A 539 -4.70 -23.45 1.80
C ILE A 539 -5.95 -22.57 1.87
N SER A 540 -6.46 -22.36 3.07
CA SER A 540 -7.60 -21.45 3.30
C SER A 540 -7.14 -20.00 3.12
N VAL A 541 -7.29 -19.47 1.89
CA VAL A 541 -7.30 -18.01 1.67
C VAL A 541 -8.52 -17.47 2.40
N LEU A 542 -8.32 -17.01 3.64
CA LEU A 542 -9.33 -16.30 4.40
C LEU A 542 -9.44 -14.90 3.79
N VAL A 543 -10.30 -14.76 2.78
CA VAL A 543 -10.68 -13.45 2.24
C VAL A 543 -11.30 -12.64 3.37
N LEU A 544 -10.56 -11.66 3.89
CA LEU A 544 -11.07 -10.68 4.84
C LEU A 544 -11.94 -9.70 4.04
N THR A 545 -13.25 -9.75 4.32
CA THR A 545 -14.30 -8.91 3.73
C THR A 545 -14.72 -7.79 4.67
#